data_AF-A0A2R6CHT5-F1
#
_entry.id   AF-A0A2R6CHT5-F1
#
_cell.length_a   1.000
_cell.length_b   1.000
_cell.length_c   1.000
_cell.angle_alpha   90.00
_cell.angle_beta   90.00
_cell.angle_gamma   90.00
#
_symmetry.space_group_name_H-M   'P 1'
#
loop_
_entity.id
_entity.type
_entity.pdbx_description
1 polymer ?
#
loop_
_entity_poly.entity_id
_entity_poly.type
_entity_poly.pdbx_seq_one_letter_code
_entity_poly.pdbx_strand_id
1 'polypeptide(L)'
;MIDVDSLSVTLGGVDVLDSLDLRVERGEFLGLVGPNGAGKTTLVEAINGVQAPDRGTVRLDGDPIEGLSSRAVSRRVATVPQDTHVGFSFRAEQIVEMGRTPHRSRLDWSDQEDPVERALERTQTATLRDRTVDGLSGGERQRVLLARALAQETPALLLDEPTASLDINHQLRVLGLVGESVADGKAAVAAIHDLDLAARFCDRLALLSEGRIRVSGKPAAVLDDPAVETAFDAETVVTRDSATGAPSVSALEGRPDLDRRVHVAGGGEPAAAAVRSAWAAGATPSVGPAPEGGVAARLAEALGIEVVTAPPFEPVSERAVAEAVEAAEAAEAVLAPGGPGCAPVVERLENARVERTVESTVEGRAD
;
A
#
# COMPACT_ATOMS: atom_id res chain seq x y z
N MET A 1 13.94 18.88 0.03
CA MET A 1 15.25 18.23 -0.30
C MET A 1 15.28 17.77 -1.75
N ILE A 2 14.30 16.98 -2.22
CA ILE A 2 13.99 16.76 -3.65
C ILE A 2 12.84 17.70 -3.96
N ASP A 3 12.95 18.48 -5.02
CA ASP A 3 11.87 19.31 -5.56
C ASP A 3 11.72 19.02 -7.05
N VAL A 4 10.49 18.84 -7.49
CA VAL A 4 10.09 18.58 -8.87
C VAL A 4 9.03 19.61 -9.18
N ASP A 5 9.32 20.52 -10.11
CA ASP A 5 8.43 21.61 -10.49
C ASP A 5 8.00 21.43 -11.95
N SER A 6 6.71 21.20 -12.19
CA SER A 6 6.05 21.11 -13.51
C SER A 6 6.76 20.16 -14.49
N LEU A 7 7.25 19.02 -14.01
CA LEU A 7 8.03 18.06 -14.77
C LEU A 7 7.19 17.43 -15.88
N SER A 8 7.71 17.46 -17.11
CA SER A 8 7.15 16.73 -18.25
C SER A 8 8.22 15.94 -18.97
N VAL A 9 7.89 14.71 -19.37
CA VAL A 9 8.80 13.78 -20.07
C VAL A 9 8.03 13.03 -21.15
N THR A 10 8.55 13.04 -22.36
CA THR A 10 8.01 12.36 -23.54
C THR A 10 8.96 11.23 -23.95
N LEU A 11 8.45 9.99 -24.03
CA LEU A 11 9.20 8.83 -24.51
C LEU A 11 8.53 8.25 -25.76
N GLY A 12 9.28 8.12 -26.85
CA GLY A 12 8.75 7.55 -28.09
C GLY A 12 7.56 8.32 -28.69
N GLY A 13 7.43 9.61 -28.39
CA GLY A 13 6.32 10.46 -28.84
C GLY A 13 5.06 10.38 -27.94
N VAL A 14 5.14 9.69 -26.80
CA VAL A 14 4.07 9.63 -25.80
C VAL A 14 4.49 10.43 -24.57
N ASP A 15 3.64 11.34 -24.10
CA ASP A 15 3.86 12.08 -22.86
C ASP A 15 3.66 11.12 -21.67
N VAL A 16 4.77 10.70 -21.06
CA VAL A 16 4.79 9.75 -19.94
C VAL A 16 4.58 10.46 -18.61
N LEU A 17 5.12 11.67 -18.48
CA LEU A 17 4.90 12.58 -17.35
C LEU A 17 4.41 13.92 -17.89
N ASP A 18 3.44 14.52 -17.21
CA ASP A 18 2.81 15.77 -17.66
C ASP A 18 2.63 16.75 -16.49
N SER A 19 3.42 17.82 -16.51
CA SER A 19 3.34 18.96 -15.59
C SER A 19 3.23 18.54 -14.11
N LEU A 20 4.10 17.63 -13.69
CA LEU A 20 4.07 17.02 -12.37
C LEU A 20 4.84 17.85 -11.34
N ASP A 21 4.22 18.09 -10.17
CA ASP A 21 4.86 18.70 -9.00
C ASP A 21 5.02 17.68 -7.87
N LEU A 22 6.21 17.64 -7.26
CA LEU A 22 6.50 16.76 -6.12
C LEU A 22 7.62 17.31 -5.24
N ARG A 23 7.41 17.31 -3.92
CA ARG A 23 8.44 17.69 -2.93
C ARG A 23 8.65 16.62 -1.89
N VAL A 24 9.90 16.29 -1.60
CA VAL A 24 10.24 15.32 -0.55
C VAL A 24 11.29 15.93 0.37
N GLU A 25 10.99 15.92 1.66
CA GLU A 25 11.87 16.47 2.68
C GLU A 25 12.76 15.40 3.34
N ARG A 26 13.78 15.85 4.07
CA ARG A 26 14.59 14.96 4.91
C ARG A 26 13.74 14.42 6.05
N GLY A 27 13.94 13.15 6.38
CA GLY A 27 13.11 12.45 7.38
C GLY A 27 11.72 12.09 6.86
N GLU A 28 11.50 12.12 5.54
CA GLU A 28 10.25 11.70 4.91
C GLU A 28 10.47 10.49 4.00
N PHE A 29 9.61 9.48 4.17
CA PHE A 29 9.46 8.35 3.26
C PHE A 29 8.20 8.51 2.41
N LEU A 30 8.39 8.90 1.15
CA LEU A 30 7.33 8.98 0.15
C LEU A 30 7.17 7.65 -0.60
N GLY A 31 5.96 7.08 -0.57
CA GLY A 31 5.54 6.00 -1.45
C GLY A 31 4.89 6.54 -2.73
N LEU A 32 5.49 6.23 -3.88
CA LEU A 32 4.92 6.50 -5.19
C LEU A 32 4.11 5.29 -5.63
N VAL A 33 2.78 5.42 -5.63
CA VAL A 33 1.84 4.33 -5.95
C VAL A 33 1.11 4.63 -7.26
N GLY A 34 0.55 3.60 -7.89
CA GLY A 34 -0.23 3.74 -9.12
C GLY A 34 -0.07 2.54 -10.06
N PRO A 35 -0.89 2.46 -11.11
CA PRO A 35 -0.90 1.33 -12.04
C PRO A 35 0.42 1.20 -12.80
N ASN A 36 0.60 0.04 -13.44
CA ASN A 36 1.72 -0.19 -14.34
C ASN A 36 1.64 0.78 -15.54
N GLY A 37 2.78 1.32 -15.94
CA GLY A 37 2.85 2.31 -17.03
C GLY A 37 2.47 3.74 -16.64
N ALA A 38 2.17 4.03 -15.37
CA ALA A 38 1.84 5.39 -14.93
C ALA A 38 3.00 6.41 -14.99
N GLY A 39 4.24 5.96 -15.22
CA GLY A 39 5.45 6.80 -15.26
C GLY A 39 6.29 6.78 -13.98
N LYS A 40 6.08 5.83 -13.06
CA LYS A 40 6.82 5.75 -11.77
C LYS A 40 8.33 5.66 -11.94
N THR A 41 8.79 4.69 -12.73
CA THR A 41 10.20 4.52 -13.10
C THR A 41 10.74 5.77 -13.78
N THR A 42 10.01 6.34 -14.73
CA THR A 42 10.41 7.58 -15.44
C THR A 42 10.58 8.76 -14.48
N LEU A 43 9.74 8.89 -13.45
CA LEU A 43 9.91 9.91 -12.42
C LEU A 43 11.16 9.65 -11.58
N VAL A 44 11.43 8.40 -11.18
CA VAL A 44 12.66 8.02 -10.48
C VAL A 44 13.90 8.34 -11.32
N GLU A 45 13.87 8.03 -12.61
CA GLU A 45 14.95 8.32 -13.58
C GLU A 45 15.12 9.82 -13.84
N ALA A 46 14.04 10.59 -13.80
CA ALA A 46 14.13 12.04 -13.86
C ALA A 46 14.81 12.61 -12.60
N ILE A 47 14.48 12.09 -11.42
CA ILE A 47 15.05 12.57 -10.16
C ILE A 47 16.56 12.21 -10.05
N ASN A 48 16.98 11.04 -10.51
CA ASN A 48 18.39 10.64 -10.50
C ASN A 48 19.21 11.17 -11.70
N GLY A 49 18.57 11.91 -12.62
CA GLY A 49 19.22 12.53 -13.77
C GLY A 49 19.58 11.56 -14.91
N VAL A 50 19.05 10.33 -14.91
CA VAL A 50 19.15 9.41 -16.05
C VAL A 50 18.27 9.87 -17.20
N GLN A 51 17.04 10.31 -16.88
CA GLN A 51 16.09 10.84 -17.85
C GLN A 51 16.06 12.37 -17.76
N ALA A 52 16.35 13.05 -18.88
CA ALA A 52 16.25 14.50 -18.94
C ALA A 52 14.78 14.94 -19.05
N PRO A 53 14.35 16.00 -18.33
CA PRO A 53 13.06 16.65 -18.54
C PRO A 53 12.95 17.27 -19.94
N ASP A 54 11.78 17.18 -20.57
CA ASP A 54 11.45 18.02 -21.72
C ASP A 54 11.03 19.43 -21.26
N ARG A 55 10.33 19.49 -20.11
CA ARG A 55 9.89 20.72 -19.44
C ARG A 55 9.90 20.53 -17.92
N GLY A 56 9.92 21.65 -17.20
CA GLY A 56 9.99 21.66 -15.74
C GLY A 56 11.42 21.59 -15.25
N THR A 57 11.59 21.41 -13.94
CA THR A 57 12.91 21.33 -13.31
C THR A 57 12.88 20.36 -12.15
N VAL A 58 13.94 19.57 -12.01
CA VAL A 58 14.21 18.77 -10.80
C VAL A 58 15.36 19.44 -10.05
N ARG A 59 15.22 19.59 -8.73
CA ARG A 59 16.23 20.13 -7.82
C ARG A 59 16.58 19.13 -6.72
N LEU A 60 17.88 19.04 -6.41
CA LEU A 60 18.41 18.24 -5.32
C LEU A 60 19.17 19.15 -4.34
N ASP A 61 18.68 19.24 -3.10
CA ASP A 61 19.12 20.21 -2.10
C ASP A 61 19.10 21.67 -2.65
N GLY A 62 18.10 21.98 -3.49
CA GLY A 62 17.88 23.31 -4.09
C GLY A 62 18.58 23.55 -5.44
N ASP A 63 19.59 22.75 -5.78
CA ASP A 63 20.34 22.87 -7.04
C ASP A 63 19.61 22.15 -8.20
N PRO A 64 19.38 22.79 -9.36
CA PRO A 64 18.84 22.14 -10.55
C PRO A 64 19.76 21.01 -11.04
N ILE A 65 19.20 19.83 -11.36
CA ILE A 65 19.97 18.68 -11.82
C ILE A 65 20.74 18.94 -13.12
N GLU A 66 20.21 19.79 -14.01
CA GLU A 66 20.82 20.16 -15.29
C GLU A 66 22.19 20.83 -15.12
N GLY A 67 22.39 21.52 -13.98
CA GLY A 67 23.65 22.18 -13.63
C GLY A 67 24.64 21.27 -12.89
N LEU A 68 24.25 20.05 -12.53
CA LEU A 68 25.06 19.13 -11.75
C LEU A 68 25.75 18.10 -12.66
N SER A 69 27.03 17.84 -12.38
CA SER A 69 27.69 16.67 -12.96
C SER A 69 27.04 15.37 -12.44
N SER A 70 27.10 14.28 -13.21
CA SER A 70 26.66 12.95 -12.75
C SER A 70 27.25 12.57 -11.38
N ARG A 71 28.54 12.85 -11.16
CA ARG A 71 29.18 12.63 -9.84
C ARG A 71 28.52 13.46 -8.72
N ALA A 72 28.11 14.69 -8.99
CA ALA A 72 27.45 15.56 -8.03
C ALA A 72 26.01 15.12 -7.71
N VAL A 73 25.29 14.58 -8.71
CA VAL A 73 23.98 13.94 -8.51
C VAL A 73 24.12 12.67 -7.68
N SER A 74 25.06 11.79 -8.03
CA SER A 74 25.36 10.57 -7.26
C SER A 74 25.91 10.83 -5.85
N ARG A 75 26.22 12.06 -5.46
CA ARG A 75 26.51 12.39 -4.04
C ARG A 75 25.27 12.82 -3.25
N ARG A 76 24.19 13.17 -3.94
CA ARG A 76 22.92 13.62 -3.36
C ARG A 76 21.88 12.51 -3.32
N VAL A 77 21.88 11.64 -4.33
CA VAL A 77 20.87 10.58 -4.47
C VAL A 77 21.53 9.24 -4.82
N ALA A 78 21.12 8.18 -4.12
CA ALA A 78 21.44 6.80 -4.49
C ALA A 78 20.17 6.09 -4.97
N THR A 79 20.31 5.19 -5.93
CA THR A 79 19.18 4.49 -6.55
C THR A 79 19.31 2.98 -6.42
N VAL A 80 18.23 2.34 -5.98
CA VAL A 80 18.02 0.89 -6.05
C VAL A 80 17.10 0.64 -7.25
N PRO A 81 17.64 0.13 -8.39
CA PRO A 81 16.85 -0.10 -9.59
C PRO A 81 15.95 -1.34 -9.45
N GLN A 82 14.91 -1.40 -10.29
CA GLN A 82 14.03 -2.56 -10.43
C GLN A 82 14.79 -3.76 -11.02
N ASP A 83 15.56 -3.55 -12.10
CA ASP A 83 16.38 -4.61 -12.68
C ASP A 83 17.62 -4.87 -11.82
N THR A 84 17.67 -6.06 -11.25
CA THR A 84 18.78 -6.52 -10.42
C THR A 84 19.86 -7.24 -11.22
N HIS A 85 19.69 -7.40 -12.54
CA HIS A 85 20.65 -8.09 -13.38
C HIS A 85 22.00 -7.35 -13.42
N VAL A 86 23.06 -8.08 -13.10
CA VAL A 86 24.43 -7.58 -13.21
C VAL A 86 25.11 -8.39 -14.31
N GLY A 87 25.44 -7.75 -15.43
CA GLY A 87 25.92 -8.43 -16.64
C GLY A 87 27.28 -9.14 -16.52
N PHE A 88 27.91 -9.11 -15.34
CA PHE A 88 29.17 -9.78 -15.04
C PHE A 88 29.13 -10.37 -13.62
N SER A 89 29.83 -11.50 -13.42
CA SER A 89 29.90 -12.20 -12.15
C SER A 89 30.81 -11.49 -11.15
N PHE A 90 30.28 -10.46 -10.48
CA PHE A 90 30.96 -9.76 -9.37
C PHE A 90 30.58 -10.39 -8.02
N ARG A 91 31.51 -10.33 -7.06
CA ARG A 91 31.21 -10.66 -5.66
C ARG A 91 30.31 -9.59 -5.04
N ALA A 92 29.51 -9.97 -4.04
CA ALA A 92 28.62 -9.05 -3.34
C ALA A 92 29.38 -7.82 -2.81
N GLU A 93 30.55 -8.02 -2.19
CA GLU A 93 31.39 -6.91 -1.71
C GLU A 93 31.80 -5.94 -2.82
N GLN A 94 32.19 -6.47 -3.98
CA GLN A 94 32.58 -5.65 -5.13
C GLN A 94 31.40 -4.82 -5.65
N ILE A 95 30.18 -5.35 -5.60
CA ILE A 95 28.97 -4.62 -5.96
C ILE A 95 28.73 -3.49 -4.96
N VAL A 96 28.89 -3.73 -3.66
CA VAL A 96 28.72 -2.70 -2.63
C VAL A 96 29.79 -1.60 -2.75
N GLU A 97 31.05 -1.99 -3.02
CA GLU A 97 32.15 -1.08 -3.29
C GLU A 97 31.86 -0.11 -4.46
N MET A 98 31.12 -0.54 -5.48
CA MET A 98 30.74 0.34 -6.60
C MET A 98 29.93 1.55 -6.13
N GLY A 99 29.21 1.44 -5.01
CA GLY A 99 28.52 2.57 -4.37
C GLY A 99 29.48 3.69 -3.95
N ARG A 100 30.78 3.42 -3.75
CA ARG A 100 31.79 4.43 -3.41
C ARG A 100 32.36 5.18 -4.60
N THR A 101 31.98 4.83 -5.83
CA THR A 101 32.48 5.47 -7.06
C THR A 101 32.40 7.01 -7.05
N PRO A 102 31.34 7.66 -6.54
CA PRO A 102 31.27 9.13 -6.48
C PRO A 102 32.27 9.77 -5.50
N HIS A 103 32.74 9.00 -4.51
CA HIS A 103 33.62 9.46 -3.42
C HIS A 103 35.09 9.11 -3.64
N ARG A 104 35.39 8.10 -4.46
CA ARG A 104 36.78 7.73 -4.78
C ARG A 104 37.48 8.87 -5.53
N SER A 105 38.49 9.47 -4.88
CA SER A 105 39.48 10.33 -5.53
C SER A 105 40.65 9.48 -6.04
N ARG A 106 41.40 9.95 -7.05
CA ARG A 106 42.58 9.22 -7.56
C ARG A 106 43.73 9.11 -6.53
N LEU A 107 43.63 9.79 -5.39
CA LEU A 107 44.71 9.98 -4.43
C LEU A 107 44.33 9.64 -2.98
N ASP A 108 43.10 9.24 -2.69
CA ASP A 108 42.66 8.97 -1.32
C ASP A 108 42.80 7.50 -0.92
N TRP A 109 43.71 7.27 0.01
CA TRP A 109 43.80 6.10 0.88
C TRP A 109 43.49 6.59 2.29
N SER A 110 42.21 6.74 2.65
CA SER A 110 41.83 7.19 3.99
C SER A 110 41.21 6.06 4.81
N ASP A 111 41.75 5.83 6.02
CA ASP A 111 41.27 4.95 7.10
C ASP A 111 39.98 5.48 7.77
N GLN A 112 38.89 5.65 7.03
CA GLN A 112 37.57 5.76 7.66
C GLN A 112 36.95 4.37 7.82
N GLU A 113 36.15 4.18 8.89
CA GLU A 113 35.27 3.02 9.06
C GLU A 113 34.62 2.66 7.72
N ASP A 114 34.90 1.47 7.21
CA ASP A 114 34.60 1.09 5.85
C ASP A 114 33.09 1.23 5.58
N PRO A 115 32.63 2.22 4.78
CA PRO A 115 31.22 2.39 4.47
C PRO A 115 30.63 1.17 3.77
N VAL A 116 31.48 0.35 3.13
CA VAL A 116 31.10 -0.95 2.57
C VAL A 116 30.75 -1.93 3.68
N GLU A 117 31.61 -2.08 4.69
CA GLU A 117 31.35 -2.98 5.83
C GLU A 117 30.07 -2.55 6.58
N ARG A 118 29.92 -1.26 6.91
CA ARG A 118 28.70 -0.76 7.56
C ARG A 118 27.44 -1.02 6.74
N ALA A 119 27.52 -0.90 5.41
CA ALA A 119 26.38 -1.20 4.55
C ALA A 119 26.07 -2.71 4.47
N LEU A 120 27.10 -3.57 4.43
CA LEU A 120 26.96 -5.02 4.48
C LEU A 120 26.35 -5.48 5.81
N GLU A 121 26.76 -4.89 6.93
CA GLU A 121 26.20 -5.17 8.26
C GLU A 121 24.73 -4.72 8.36
N ARG A 122 24.43 -3.46 8.00
CA ARG A 122 23.06 -2.93 8.04
C ARG A 122 22.08 -3.76 7.22
N THR A 123 22.52 -4.27 6.07
CA THR A 123 21.68 -5.08 5.18
C THR A 123 21.73 -6.58 5.49
N GLN A 124 22.46 -7.00 6.52
CA GLN A 124 22.65 -8.41 6.87
C GLN A 124 23.19 -9.24 5.69
N THR A 125 24.16 -8.68 4.97
CA THR A 125 24.80 -9.30 3.79
C THR A 125 26.30 -9.53 3.97
N ALA A 126 26.88 -9.23 5.13
CA ALA A 126 28.30 -9.47 5.41
C ALA A 126 28.74 -10.93 5.17
N THR A 127 27.89 -11.91 5.50
CA THR A 127 28.16 -13.34 5.24
C THR A 127 28.11 -13.71 3.74
N LEU A 128 27.58 -12.83 2.90
CA LEU A 128 27.46 -13.02 1.45
C LEU A 128 28.62 -12.38 0.68
N ARG A 129 29.52 -11.65 1.36
CA ARG A 129 30.55 -10.79 0.74
C ARG A 129 31.34 -11.48 -0.39
N ASP A 130 31.68 -12.76 -0.20
CA ASP A 130 32.50 -13.54 -1.13
C ASP A 130 31.69 -14.26 -2.22
N ARG A 131 30.36 -14.34 -2.08
CA ARG A 131 29.49 -14.98 -3.06
C ARG A 131 29.34 -14.10 -4.28
N THR A 132 29.37 -14.72 -5.45
CA THR A 132 29.06 -14.05 -6.71
C THR A 132 27.56 -13.79 -6.83
N VAL A 133 27.19 -12.72 -7.53
CA VAL A 133 25.81 -12.28 -7.73
C VAL A 133 24.92 -13.33 -8.41
N ASP A 134 25.51 -14.17 -9.25
CA ASP A 134 24.82 -15.29 -9.91
C ASP A 134 24.43 -16.39 -8.93
N GLY A 135 25.19 -16.53 -7.85
CA GLY A 135 24.93 -17.50 -6.79
C GLY A 135 23.96 -16.99 -5.73
N LEU A 136 23.52 -15.72 -5.77
CA LEU A 136 22.60 -15.14 -4.79
C LEU A 136 21.14 -15.40 -5.18
N SER A 137 20.27 -15.62 -4.19
CA SER A 137 18.82 -15.56 -4.39
C SER A 137 18.37 -14.14 -4.76
N GLY A 138 17.16 -13.99 -5.32
CA GLY A 138 16.62 -12.65 -5.65
C GLY A 138 16.59 -11.71 -4.44
N GLY A 139 16.17 -12.21 -3.27
CA GLY A 139 16.15 -11.44 -2.04
C GLY A 139 17.53 -11.12 -1.46
N GLU A 140 18.51 -12.02 -1.61
CA GLU A 140 19.91 -11.73 -1.25
C GLU A 140 20.49 -10.65 -2.17
N ARG A 141 20.26 -10.76 -3.47
CA ARG A 141 20.72 -9.80 -4.48
C ARG A 141 20.14 -8.41 -4.23
N GLN A 142 18.85 -8.32 -3.92
CA GLN A 142 18.21 -7.04 -3.62
C GLN A 142 18.81 -6.36 -2.40
N ARG A 143 19.11 -7.12 -1.33
CA ARG A 143 19.79 -6.56 -0.14
C ARG A 143 21.21 -6.09 -0.46
N VAL A 144 21.94 -6.78 -1.34
CA VAL A 144 23.26 -6.34 -1.80
C VAL A 144 23.16 -5.03 -2.61
N LEU A 145 22.14 -4.87 -3.45
CA LEU A 145 21.90 -3.61 -4.17
C LEU A 145 21.50 -2.46 -3.25
N LEU A 146 20.69 -2.75 -2.22
CA LEU A 146 20.41 -1.79 -1.15
C LEU A 146 21.70 -1.43 -0.38
N ALA A 147 22.55 -2.40 -0.08
CA ALA A 147 23.85 -2.17 0.56
C ALA A 147 24.72 -1.25 -0.29
N ARG A 148 24.79 -1.49 -1.60
CA ARG A 148 25.48 -0.58 -2.55
C ARG A 148 24.96 0.85 -2.46
N ALA A 149 23.63 1.03 -2.43
CA ALA A 149 23.03 2.35 -2.30
C ALA A 149 23.33 3.01 -0.93
N LEU A 150 23.31 2.25 0.16
CA LEU A 150 23.66 2.74 1.50
C LEU A 150 25.13 3.11 1.61
N ALA A 151 26.02 2.30 1.03
CA ALA A 151 27.46 2.56 0.98
C ALA A 151 27.78 3.86 0.24
N GLN A 152 26.90 4.35 -0.65
CA GLN A 152 27.06 5.62 -1.33
C GLN A 152 26.92 6.85 -0.40
N GLU A 153 26.40 6.67 0.83
CA GLU A 153 26.27 7.72 1.86
C GLU A 153 25.55 8.99 1.37
N THR A 154 24.52 8.81 0.56
CA THR A 154 23.71 9.94 0.05
C THR A 154 22.65 10.38 1.05
N PRO A 155 22.24 11.65 1.02
CA PRO A 155 21.13 12.16 1.83
C PRO A 155 19.75 11.66 1.38
N ALA A 156 19.62 11.17 0.14
CA ALA A 156 18.37 10.62 -0.36
C ALA A 156 18.54 9.25 -1.03
N LEU A 157 17.49 8.44 -0.91
CA LEU A 157 17.33 7.13 -1.53
C LEU A 157 16.16 7.16 -2.52
N LEU A 158 16.38 6.67 -3.72
CA LEU A 158 15.31 6.36 -4.67
C LEU A 158 15.26 4.85 -4.86
N LEU A 159 14.07 4.29 -4.81
CA LEU A 159 13.85 2.86 -4.97
C LEU A 159 12.80 2.64 -6.04
N ASP A 160 13.15 1.90 -7.09
CA ASP A 160 12.22 1.53 -8.13
C ASP A 160 11.78 0.08 -7.93
N GLU A 161 10.53 -0.11 -7.53
CA GLU A 161 9.93 -1.40 -7.18
C GLU A 161 10.82 -2.31 -6.30
N PRO A 162 11.29 -1.81 -5.13
CA PRO A 162 12.31 -2.51 -4.35
C PRO A 162 11.86 -3.84 -3.75
N THR A 163 10.56 -4.13 -3.79
CA THR A 163 9.91 -5.31 -3.24
C THR A 163 9.44 -6.29 -4.31
N ALA A 164 9.65 -5.99 -5.59
CA ALA A 164 9.24 -6.86 -6.69
C ALA A 164 9.93 -8.22 -6.60
N SER A 165 9.15 -9.29 -6.81
CA SER A 165 9.64 -10.67 -6.81
C SER A 165 10.30 -11.15 -5.50
N LEU A 166 10.08 -10.44 -4.38
CA LEU A 166 10.54 -10.85 -3.06
C LEU A 166 9.43 -11.57 -2.29
N ASP A 167 9.81 -12.52 -1.43
CA ASP A 167 8.89 -13.02 -0.42
C ASP A 167 8.58 -11.96 0.66
N ILE A 168 7.48 -12.16 1.37
CA ILE A 168 6.95 -11.21 2.35
C ILE A 168 8.01 -10.79 3.38
N ASN A 169 8.82 -11.74 3.90
CA ASN A 169 9.81 -11.42 4.92
C ASN A 169 10.91 -10.52 4.36
N HIS A 170 11.35 -10.79 3.13
CA HIS A 170 12.29 -9.94 2.42
C HIS A 170 11.75 -8.54 2.13
N GLN A 171 10.48 -8.42 1.72
CA GLN A 171 9.82 -7.13 1.50
C GLN A 171 9.83 -6.27 2.78
N LEU A 172 9.39 -6.85 3.91
CA LEU A 172 9.36 -6.16 5.20
C LEU A 172 10.74 -5.69 5.66
N ARG A 173 11.78 -6.51 5.47
CA ARG A 173 13.16 -6.13 5.80
C ARG A 173 13.67 -4.97 4.95
N VAL A 174 13.44 -5.01 3.64
CA VAL A 174 13.90 -3.95 2.73
C VAL A 174 13.24 -2.62 3.08
N LEU A 175 11.91 -2.59 3.22
CA LEU A 175 11.19 -1.35 3.57
C LEU A 175 11.49 -0.88 4.99
N GLY A 176 11.68 -1.81 5.94
CA GLY A 176 12.12 -1.49 7.31
C GLY A 176 13.48 -0.79 7.34
N LEU A 177 14.47 -1.29 6.57
CA LEU A 177 15.79 -0.67 6.47
C LEU A 177 15.75 0.73 5.83
N VAL A 178 14.83 0.95 4.88
CA VAL A 178 14.59 2.29 4.32
C VAL A 178 13.98 3.20 5.37
N GLY A 179 12.98 2.74 6.12
CA GLY A 179 12.39 3.47 7.24
C GLY A 179 13.41 3.86 8.32
N GLU A 180 14.31 2.95 8.70
CA GLU A 180 15.42 3.25 9.61
C GLU A 180 16.35 4.33 9.03
N SER A 181 16.67 4.25 7.73
CA SER A 181 17.50 5.25 7.06
C SER A 181 16.83 6.63 7.03
N VAL A 182 15.51 6.67 6.89
CA VAL A 182 14.72 7.90 6.95
C VAL A 182 14.70 8.46 8.39
N ALA A 183 14.55 7.60 9.40
CA ALA A 183 14.68 7.99 10.80
C ALA A 183 16.07 8.55 11.15
N ASP A 184 17.13 8.09 10.46
CA ASP A 184 18.49 8.65 10.53
C ASP A 184 18.62 10.02 9.82
N GLY A 185 17.54 10.56 9.25
CA GLY A 185 17.49 11.88 8.61
C GLY A 185 17.67 11.87 7.09
N LYS A 186 17.65 10.70 6.44
CA LYS A 186 17.57 10.62 4.98
C LYS A 186 16.16 10.90 4.49
N ALA A 187 16.04 11.19 3.22
CA ALA A 187 14.78 11.14 2.51
C ALA A 187 14.69 9.89 1.64
N ALA A 188 13.49 9.38 1.42
CA ALA A 188 13.27 8.24 0.54
C ALA A 188 12.07 8.44 -0.38
N VAL A 189 12.22 8.03 -1.63
CA VAL A 189 11.11 7.86 -2.58
C VAL A 189 11.14 6.42 -3.07
N ALA A 190 10.08 5.66 -2.86
CA ALA A 190 9.96 4.31 -3.36
C ALA A 190 8.74 4.17 -4.27
N ALA A 191 8.93 3.69 -5.50
CA ALA A 191 7.84 3.19 -6.32
C ALA A 191 7.38 1.84 -5.74
N ILE A 192 6.17 1.80 -5.19
CA ILE A 192 5.59 0.61 -4.56
C ILE A 192 4.27 0.30 -5.24
N HIS A 193 4.11 -0.93 -5.70
CA HIS A 193 2.86 -1.40 -6.33
C HIS A 193 1.86 -1.93 -5.31
N ASP A 194 2.34 -2.49 -4.20
CA ASP A 194 1.52 -3.00 -3.10
C ASP A 194 1.10 -1.86 -2.17
N LEU A 195 -0.21 -1.56 -2.17
CA LEU A 195 -0.78 -0.45 -1.40
C LEU A 195 -0.70 -0.68 0.11
N ASP A 196 -0.77 -1.93 0.58
CA ASP A 196 -0.70 -2.28 2.00
C ASP A 196 0.72 -2.08 2.53
N LEU A 197 1.72 -2.50 1.76
CA LEU A 197 3.12 -2.21 2.08
C LEU A 197 3.40 -0.71 2.06
N ALA A 198 2.91 0.02 1.05
CA ALA A 198 3.08 1.46 0.99
C ALA A 198 2.43 2.15 2.20
N ALA A 199 1.22 1.74 2.57
CA ALA A 199 0.50 2.33 3.70
C ALA A 199 1.14 2.04 5.06
N ARG A 200 1.81 0.90 5.18
CA ARG A 200 2.48 0.49 6.42
C ARG A 200 3.81 1.20 6.65
N PHE A 201 4.59 1.46 5.59
CA PHE A 201 5.97 1.92 5.72
C PHE A 201 6.20 3.38 5.34
N CYS A 202 5.34 3.96 4.49
CA CYS A 202 5.54 5.33 4.02
C CYS A 202 4.82 6.36 4.90
N ASP A 203 5.48 7.49 5.14
CA ASP A 203 4.89 8.63 5.86
C ASP A 203 3.82 9.34 5.00
N ARG A 204 4.05 9.34 3.69
CA ARG A 204 3.20 9.98 2.69
C ARG A 204 3.11 9.11 1.45
N LEU A 205 1.95 9.14 0.79
CA LEU A 205 1.74 8.52 -0.52
C LEU A 205 1.50 9.59 -1.58
N ALA A 206 1.87 9.28 -2.82
CA ALA A 206 1.51 10.03 -4.00
C ALA A 206 1.02 9.05 -5.08
N LEU A 207 -0.25 9.18 -5.47
CA LEU A 207 -0.86 8.37 -6.53
C LEU A 207 -0.55 8.99 -7.89
N LEU A 208 0.29 8.32 -8.67
CA LEU A 208 0.61 8.66 -10.04
C LEU A 208 -0.30 7.87 -10.99
N SER A 209 -1.05 8.58 -11.83
CA SER A 209 -1.87 7.97 -12.88
C SER A 209 -1.95 8.86 -14.10
N GLU A 210 -1.76 8.27 -15.29
CA GLU A 210 -1.67 8.96 -16.59
C GLU A 210 -0.66 10.13 -16.55
N GLY A 211 0.53 9.88 -15.99
CA GLY A 211 1.62 10.86 -15.95
C GLY A 211 1.44 12.03 -14.98
N ARG A 212 0.40 12.02 -14.14
CA ARG A 212 0.07 13.11 -13.19
C ARG A 212 -0.14 12.59 -11.77
N ILE A 213 0.27 13.36 -10.76
CA ILE A 213 -0.11 13.08 -9.36
C ILE A 213 -1.58 13.45 -9.19
N ARG A 214 -2.42 12.45 -8.91
CA ARG A 214 -3.87 12.63 -8.72
C ARG A 214 -4.20 13.04 -7.31
N VAL A 215 -3.56 12.40 -6.34
CA VAL A 215 -3.71 12.70 -4.91
C VAL A 215 -2.38 12.44 -4.20
N SER A 216 -2.06 13.24 -3.19
CA SER A 216 -0.93 13.01 -2.31
C SER A 216 -1.24 13.45 -0.89
N GLY A 217 -0.80 12.67 0.09
CA GLY A 217 -1.13 12.90 1.49
C GLY A 217 -0.77 11.69 2.36
N LYS A 218 -1.31 11.67 3.58
CA LYS A 218 -1.15 10.52 4.49
C LYS A 218 -1.77 9.27 3.85
N PRO A 219 -1.23 8.07 4.12
CA PRO A 219 -1.73 6.84 3.52
C PRO A 219 -3.25 6.66 3.59
N ALA A 220 -3.86 6.84 4.78
CA ALA A 220 -5.31 6.70 4.92
C ALA A 220 -6.10 7.63 3.99
N ALA A 221 -5.71 8.91 3.92
CA ALA A 221 -6.41 9.89 3.10
C ALA A 221 -6.22 9.64 1.60
N VAL A 222 -5.07 9.09 1.18
CA VAL A 222 -4.81 8.75 -0.23
C VAL A 222 -5.56 7.50 -0.62
N LEU A 223 -5.58 6.47 0.23
CA LEU A 223 -6.23 5.20 -0.06
C LEU A 223 -7.75 5.30 -0.06
N ASP A 224 -8.34 6.16 0.78
CA ASP A 224 -9.77 6.46 0.80
C ASP A 224 -10.23 7.38 -0.36
N ASP A 225 -9.31 7.88 -1.19
CA ASP A 225 -9.64 8.81 -2.27
C ASP A 225 -10.23 8.06 -3.50
N PRO A 226 -11.37 8.50 -4.07
CA PRO A 226 -11.96 7.89 -5.28
C PRO A 226 -11.02 7.82 -6.49
N ALA A 227 -9.95 8.62 -6.52
CA ALA A 227 -8.92 8.56 -7.54
C ALA A 227 -8.18 7.21 -7.55
N VAL A 228 -8.10 6.50 -6.42
CA VAL A 228 -7.47 5.17 -6.34
C VAL A 228 -8.27 4.17 -7.18
N GLU A 229 -9.59 4.09 -6.95
CA GLU A 229 -10.48 3.20 -7.73
C GLU A 229 -10.38 3.50 -9.22
N THR A 230 -10.44 4.78 -9.57
CA THR A 230 -10.34 5.24 -10.97
C THR A 230 -8.98 4.87 -11.58
N ALA A 231 -7.88 4.98 -10.83
CA ALA A 231 -6.54 4.71 -11.33
C ALA A 231 -6.25 3.21 -11.50
N PHE A 232 -6.83 2.35 -10.66
CA PHE A 232 -6.63 0.91 -10.73
C PHE A 232 -7.72 0.17 -11.50
N ASP A 233 -8.76 0.88 -11.98
CA ASP A 233 -9.94 0.31 -12.64
C ASP A 233 -10.56 -0.83 -11.80
N ALA A 234 -10.66 -0.59 -10.50
CA ALA A 234 -11.11 -1.58 -9.53
C ALA A 234 -11.89 -0.91 -8.41
N GLU A 235 -13.01 -1.51 -8.01
CA GLU A 235 -13.67 -1.17 -6.75
C GLU A 235 -12.76 -1.58 -5.59
N THR A 236 -12.59 -0.69 -4.61
CA THR A 236 -11.70 -0.95 -3.49
C THR A 236 -12.38 -0.66 -2.17
N VAL A 237 -12.12 -1.50 -1.17
CA VAL A 237 -12.48 -1.20 0.20
C VAL A 237 -11.23 -1.00 1.02
N VAL A 238 -11.17 0.15 1.66
CA VAL A 238 -10.15 0.46 2.64
C VAL A 238 -10.66 0.07 4.02
N THR A 239 -9.95 -0.84 4.66
CA THR A 239 -10.17 -1.20 6.05
C THR A 239 -8.94 -0.86 6.87
N ARG A 240 -8.97 -1.14 8.18
CA ARG A 240 -7.78 -1.11 9.02
C ARG A 240 -7.30 -2.52 9.28
N ASP A 241 -6.03 -2.78 9.00
CA ASP A 241 -5.39 -4.02 9.38
C ASP A 241 -5.41 -4.18 10.91
N SER A 242 -5.91 -5.32 11.37
CA SER A 242 -6.14 -5.54 12.81
C SER A 242 -4.86 -5.74 13.62
N ALA A 243 -3.75 -6.13 12.97
CA ALA A 243 -2.47 -6.37 13.64
C ALA A 243 -1.61 -5.10 13.71
N THR A 244 -1.72 -4.22 12.72
CA THR A 244 -0.83 -3.06 12.56
C THR A 244 -1.55 -1.72 12.69
N GLY A 245 -2.88 -1.68 12.53
CA GLY A 245 -3.69 -0.46 12.52
C GLY A 245 -3.54 0.39 11.26
N ALA A 246 -2.67 -0.03 10.32
CA ALA A 246 -2.47 0.62 9.04
C ALA A 246 -3.70 0.44 8.14
N PRO A 247 -3.97 1.36 7.20
CA PRO A 247 -4.94 1.12 6.14
C PRO A 247 -4.55 -0.12 5.33
N SER A 248 -5.54 -0.92 4.95
CA SER A 248 -5.38 -2.05 4.04
C SER A 248 -6.46 -1.99 2.96
N VAL A 249 -6.06 -2.19 1.71
CA VAL A 249 -6.91 -2.08 0.53
C VAL A 249 -7.25 -3.47 0.01
N SER A 250 -8.54 -3.78 -0.04
CA SER A 250 -9.05 -4.97 -0.71
C SER A 250 -9.68 -4.57 -2.04
N ALA A 251 -9.09 -5.04 -3.14
CA ALA A 251 -9.71 -4.93 -4.46
C ALA A 251 -10.86 -5.94 -4.59
N LEU A 252 -11.97 -5.51 -5.14
CA LEU A 252 -13.12 -6.35 -5.43
C LEU A 252 -13.20 -6.60 -6.93
N GLU A 253 -13.52 -7.82 -7.34
CA GLU A 253 -13.93 -8.08 -8.71
C GLU A 253 -15.35 -7.56 -8.90
N GLY A 254 -15.53 -6.66 -9.88
CA GLY A 254 -16.78 -6.03 -10.32
C GLY A 254 -18.02 -6.47 -9.54
N ARG A 255 -18.37 -5.68 -8.53
CA ARG A 255 -19.52 -5.98 -7.69
C ARG A 255 -20.77 -5.86 -8.56
N PRO A 256 -21.63 -6.88 -8.63
CA PRO A 256 -22.91 -6.73 -9.32
C PRO A 256 -23.67 -5.57 -8.67
N ASP A 257 -24.41 -4.77 -9.43
CA ASP A 257 -25.35 -3.81 -8.83
C ASP A 257 -26.70 -4.51 -8.71
N LEU A 258 -26.93 -5.16 -7.56
CA LEU A 258 -28.25 -5.73 -7.27
C LEU A 258 -29.26 -4.65 -6.87
N ASP A 259 -28.81 -3.43 -6.50
CA ASP A 259 -29.60 -2.33 -5.95
C ASP A 259 -30.74 -2.79 -5.02
N ARG A 260 -30.41 -3.71 -4.10
CA ARG A 260 -31.37 -4.29 -3.16
C ARG A 260 -30.99 -4.03 -1.73
N ARG A 261 -31.93 -3.57 -0.92
CA ARG A 261 -31.72 -3.46 0.54
C ARG A 261 -31.97 -4.81 1.22
N VAL A 262 -31.00 -5.29 1.99
CA VAL A 262 -31.09 -6.58 2.69
C VAL A 262 -30.81 -6.37 4.18
N HIS A 263 -31.64 -6.89 5.07
CA HIS A 263 -31.31 -6.86 6.49
C HIS A 263 -30.78 -8.23 6.95
N VAL A 264 -29.68 -8.24 7.67
CA VAL A 264 -29.13 -9.45 8.31
C VAL A 264 -29.51 -9.46 9.78
N ALA A 265 -30.38 -10.39 10.16
CA ALA A 265 -30.85 -10.51 11.53
C ALA A 265 -29.79 -11.17 12.44
N GLY A 266 -29.46 -10.49 13.54
CA GLY A 266 -28.55 -10.96 14.59
C GLY A 266 -27.11 -10.48 14.45
N GLY A 267 -26.20 -11.13 15.19
CA GLY A 267 -24.79 -10.79 15.27
C GLY A 267 -23.86 -12.01 15.25
N GLY A 268 -22.58 -11.79 15.59
CA GLY A 268 -21.55 -12.83 15.57
C GLY A 268 -21.08 -13.20 14.16
N GLU A 269 -20.38 -14.34 14.03
CA GLU A 269 -19.83 -14.81 12.74
C GLU A 269 -20.88 -15.17 11.69
N PRO A 270 -22.02 -15.83 12.02
CA PRO A 270 -23.04 -16.13 11.03
C PRO A 270 -23.60 -14.86 10.37
N ALA A 271 -23.89 -13.83 11.17
CA ALA A 271 -24.32 -12.53 10.66
C ALA A 271 -23.22 -11.85 9.84
N ALA A 272 -21.97 -11.87 10.31
CA ALA A 272 -20.85 -11.29 9.56
C ALA A 272 -20.64 -11.97 8.20
N ALA A 273 -20.78 -13.30 8.13
CA ALA A 273 -20.71 -14.05 6.88
C ALA A 273 -21.86 -13.69 5.93
N ALA A 274 -23.09 -13.58 6.43
CA ALA A 274 -24.23 -13.16 5.63
C ALA A 274 -24.10 -11.72 5.12
N VAL A 275 -23.58 -10.80 5.96
CA VAL A 275 -23.27 -9.42 5.53
C VAL A 275 -22.22 -9.43 4.42
N ARG A 276 -21.11 -10.17 4.56
CA ARG A 276 -20.09 -10.29 3.51
C ARG A 276 -20.68 -10.80 2.21
N SER A 277 -21.48 -11.86 2.25
CA SER A 277 -22.09 -12.45 1.05
C SER A 277 -23.10 -11.50 0.40
N ALA A 278 -23.97 -10.85 1.17
CA ALA A 278 -24.95 -9.89 0.65
C ALA A 278 -24.27 -8.67 0.04
N TRP A 279 -23.27 -8.12 0.75
CA TRP A 279 -22.48 -6.99 0.28
C TRP A 279 -21.73 -7.37 -1.00
N ALA A 280 -20.96 -8.46 -1.02
CA ALA A 280 -20.23 -8.92 -2.21
C ALA A 280 -21.13 -9.22 -3.41
N ALA A 281 -22.38 -9.64 -3.17
CA ALA A 281 -23.35 -9.86 -4.22
C ALA A 281 -23.91 -8.56 -4.84
N GLY A 282 -23.66 -7.38 -4.25
CA GLY A 282 -24.20 -6.11 -4.75
C GLY A 282 -25.36 -5.51 -3.98
N ALA A 283 -25.79 -6.14 -2.89
CA ALA A 283 -26.86 -5.58 -2.06
C ALA A 283 -26.33 -4.44 -1.19
N THR A 284 -27.23 -3.61 -0.67
CA THR A 284 -26.98 -2.67 0.44
C THR A 284 -27.47 -3.33 1.73
N PRO A 285 -26.63 -4.12 2.42
CA PRO A 285 -27.05 -4.76 3.65
C PRO A 285 -27.16 -3.76 4.81
N SER A 286 -27.94 -4.10 5.82
CA SER A 286 -27.83 -3.63 7.21
C SER A 286 -27.78 -4.84 8.14
N VAL A 287 -27.31 -4.68 9.38
CA VAL A 287 -27.19 -5.81 10.32
C VAL A 287 -27.60 -5.46 11.73
N GLY A 288 -28.28 -6.39 12.40
CA GLY A 288 -28.49 -6.28 13.84
C GLY A 288 -29.65 -7.13 14.35
N PRO A 289 -29.87 -7.17 15.67
CA PRO A 289 -29.07 -6.51 16.68
C PRO A 289 -27.75 -7.25 16.92
N ALA A 290 -26.62 -6.53 16.90
CA ALA A 290 -25.29 -7.09 17.07
C ALA A 290 -24.59 -6.51 18.32
N PRO A 291 -23.86 -7.31 19.11
CA PRO A 291 -23.08 -6.79 20.23
C PRO A 291 -22.08 -5.71 19.77
N GLU A 292 -21.97 -4.61 20.52
CA GLU A 292 -20.94 -3.59 20.29
C GLU A 292 -19.54 -4.21 20.31
N GLY A 293 -18.70 -3.85 19.33
CA GLY A 293 -17.37 -4.44 19.14
C GLY A 293 -17.37 -5.91 18.66
N GLY A 294 -18.55 -6.53 18.53
CA GLY A 294 -18.72 -7.87 17.96
C GLY A 294 -18.32 -7.92 16.48
N VAL A 295 -18.07 -9.13 15.96
CA VAL A 295 -17.56 -9.33 14.58
C VAL A 295 -18.47 -8.69 13.53
N ALA A 296 -19.78 -8.90 13.61
CA ALA A 296 -20.75 -8.31 12.68
C ALA A 296 -20.79 -6.78 12.74
N ALA A 297 -20.72 -6.20 13.96
CA ALA A 297 -20.73 -4.75 14.13
C ALA A 297 -19.44 -4.10 13.59
N ARG A 298 -18.27 -4.71 13.86
CA ARG A 298 -16.99 -4.23 13.31
C ARG A 298 -16.92 -4.35 11.78
N LEU A 299 -17.49 -5.40 11.21
CA LEU A 299 -17.59 -5.54 9.76
C LEU A 299 -18.50 -4.47 9.16
N ALA A 300 -19.66 -4.22 9.77
CA ALA A 300 -20.59 -3.19 9.30
C ALA A 300 -19.94 -1.80 9.34
N GLU A 301 -19.25 -1.47 10.43
CA GLU A 301 -18.47 -0.24 10.56
C GLU A 301 -17.37 -0.13 9.48
N ALA A 302 -16.60 -1.20 9.26
CA ALA A 302 -15.53 -1.24 8.26
C ALA A 302 -16.06 -1.08 6.81
N LEU A 303 -17.30 -1.49 6.54
CA LEU A 303 -17.93 -1.40 5.24
C LEU A 303 -18.87 -0.18 5.10
N GLY A 304 -18.98 0.67 6.13
CA GLY A 304 -19.91 1.81 6.14
C GLY A 304 -21.40 1.42 6.09
N ILE A 305 -21.74 0.22 6.55
CA ILE A 305 -23.10 -0.35 6.57
C ILE A 305 -23.81 0.03 7.87
N GLU A 306 -25.11 0.28 7.79
CA GLU A 306 -25.97 0.48 8.96
C GLU A 306 -25.96 -0.74 9.91
N VAL A 307 -25.76 -0.48 11.20
CA VAL A 307 -25.78 -1.50 12.25
C VAL A 307 -26.65 -1.08 13.42
N VAL A 308 -27.52 -1.99 13.86
CA VAL A 308 -28.23 -1.88 15.14
C VAL A 308 -27.40 -2.57 16.22
N THR A 309 -26.87 -1.80 17.17
CA THR A 309 -26.00 -2.33 18.21
C THR A 309 -26.75 -2.67 19.51
N ALA A 310 -26.18 -3.59 20.28
CA ALA A 310 -26.64 -3.93 21.63
C ALA A 310 -25.43 -4.05 22.58
N PRO A 311 -25.61 -3.81 23.90
CA PRO A 311 -24.54 -3.98 24.88
C PRO A 311 -23.93 -5.39 24.83
N PRO A 312 -22.60 -5.53 24.93
CA PRO A 312 -21.96 -6.82 24.88
C PRO A 312 -22.22 -7.65 26.15
N PHE A 313 -22.32 -8.97 26.00
CA PHE A 313 -22.54 -9.94 27.09
C PHE A 313 -23.87 -9.81 27.85
N GLU A 314 -24.80 -9.01 27.36
CA GLU A 314 -26.15 -8.88 27.89
C GLU A 314 -27.19 -9.47 26.93
N PRO A 315 -28.37 -9.88 27.43
CA PRO A 315 -29.51 -10.18 26.57
C PRO A 315 -29.84 -8.96 25.69
N VAL A 316 -30.17 -9.21 24.43
CA VAL A 316 -30.56 -8.15 23.51
C VAL A 316 -31.80 -7.42 24.04
N SER A 317 -31.68 -6.11 24.24
CA SER A 317 -32.79 -5.29 24.73
C SER A 317 -33.98 -5.27 23.76
N GLU A 318 -35.20 -5.13 24.28
CA GLU A 318 -36.40 -5.01 23.44
C GLU A 318 -36.33 -3.84 22.46
N ARG A 319 -35.62 -2.76 22.83
CA ARG A 319 -35.35 -1.60 21.99
C ARG A 319 -34.52 -2.00 20.77
N ALA A 320 -33.40 -2.69 20.98
CA ALA A 320 -32.51 -3.14 19.90
C ALA A 320 -33.22 -4.16 19.00
N VAL A 321 -34.07 -5.03 19.55
CA VAL A 321 -34.92 -5.93 18.74
C VAL A 321 -35.92 -5.12 17.91
N ALA A 322 -36.57 -4.10 18.48
CA ALA A 322 -37.53 -3.27 17.75
C ALA A 322 -36.88 -2.50 16.59
N GLU A 323 -35.71 -1.89 16.83
CA GLU A 323 -34.93 -1.17 15.81
C GLU A 323 -34.47 -2.11 14.68
N ALA A 324 -34.00 -3.31 15.02
CA ALA A 324 -33.64 -4.31 14.01
C ALA A 324 -34.85 -4.81 13.20
N VAL A 325 -36.02 -4.95 13.83
CA VAL A 325 -37.26 -5.30 13.12
C VAL A 325 -37.67 -4.18 12.17
N GLU A 326 -37.59 -2.92 12.58
CA GLU A 326 -37.88 -1.77 11.71
C GLU A 326 -36.95 -1.73 10.49
N ALA A 327 -35.63 -1.94 10.70
CA ALA A 327 -34.67 -2.07 9.62
C ALA A 327 -34.96 -3.26 8.70
N ALA A 328 -35.40 -4.39 9.26
CA ALA A 328 -35.79 -5.58 8.52
C ALA A 328 -37.07 -5.40 7.69
N GLU A 329 -38.03 -4.61 8.17
CA GLU A 329 -39.27 -4.28 7.45
C GLU A 329 -39.02 -3.28 6.32
N ALA A 330 -38.04 -2.39 6.47
CA ALA A 330 -37.62 -1.44 5.44
C ALA A 330 -36.75 -2.09 4.32
N ALA A 331 -36.24 -3.29 4.57
CA ALA A 331 -35.45 -4.07 3.62
C ALA A 331 -36.34 -4.91 2.69
N GLU A 332 -35.83 -5.20 1.49
CA GLU A 332 -36.52 -6.02 0.49
C GLU A 332 -36.37 -7.52 0.77
N ALA A 333 -35.31 -7.90 1.49
CA ALA A 333 -35.10 -9.26 1.95
C ALA A 333 -34.46 -9.26 3.35
N VAL A 334 -34.70 -10.34 4.10
CA VAL A 334 -34.11 -10.55 5.42
C VAL A 334 -33.34 -11.87 5.43
N LEU A 335 -32.06 -11.83 5.77
CA LEU A 335 -31.22 -13.00 5.97
C LEU A 335 -31.19 -13.33 7.46
N ALA A 336 -31.53 -14.56 7.80
CA ALA A 336 -31.52 -15.06 9.18
C ALA A 336 -30.51 -16.22 9.30
N PRO A 337 -29.19 -15.94 9.35
CA PRO A 337 -28.16 -16.98 9.41
C PRO A 337 -28.07 -17.67 10.79
N GLY A 338 -28.89 -17.25 11.76
CA GLY A 338 -28.83 -17.69 13.15
C GLY A 338 -27.78 -16.92 13.95
N GLY A 339 -27.51 -17.40 15.18
CA GLY A 339 -26.59 -16.75 16.11
C GLY A 339 -27.25 -15.76 17.08
N PRO A 340 -26.45 -15.05 17.90
CA PRO A 340 -26.95 -14.15 18.94
C PRO A 340 -27.84 -13.06 18.36
N GLY A 341 -29.00 -12.80 18.99
CA GLY A 341 -29.92 -11.73 18.59
C GLY A 341 -30.78 -12.03 17.35
N CYS A 342 -30.55 -13.13 16.63
CA CYS A 342 -31.32 -13.47 15.43
C CYS A 342 -32.75 -13.92 15.75
N ALA A 343 -32.92 -14.85 16.70
CA ALA A 343 -34.24 -15.46 16.98
C ALA A 343 -35.32 -14.44 17.39
N PRO A 344 -35.06 -13.47 18.30
CA PRO A 344 -36.06 -12.48 18.67
C PRO A 344 -36.55 -11.61 17.51
N VAL A 345 -35.68 -11.32 16.52
CA VAL A 345 -36.04 -10.57 15.31
C VAL A 345 -36.92 -11.42 14.40
N VAL A 346 -36.50 -12.66 14.13
CA VAL A 346 -37.24 -13.59 13.26
C VAL A 346 -38.62 -13.88 13.84
N GLU A 347 -38.72 -14.17 15.13
CA GLU A 347 -40.00 -14.42 15.81
C GLU A 347 -40.96 -13.22 15.68
N ARG A 348 -40.47 -11.99 15.83
CA ARG A 348 -41.31 -10.79 15.64
C ARG A 348 -41.72 -10.60 14.19
N LEU A 349 -40.80 -10.81 13.24
CA LEU A 349 -41.11 -10.73 11.83
C LEU A 349 -42.11 -11.79 11.39
N GLU A 350 -42.02 -13.03 11.86
CA GLU A 350 -42.99 -14.10 11.56
C GLU A 350 -44.38 -13.78 12.11
N ASN A 351 -44.44 -13.24 13.33
CA ASN A 351 -45.69 -12.77 13.93
C ASN A 351 -46.29 -11.57 13.17
N ALA A 352 -45.46 -10.75 12.52
CA ALA A 352 -45.89 -9.69 11.61
C ALA A 352 -46.21 -10.20 10.18
N ARG A 353 -45.54 -11.27 9.73
CA ARG A 353 -45.58 -11.89 8.39
C ARG A 353 -46.62 -13.01 8.23
N VAL A 354 -47.65 -13.08 9.07
CA VAL A 354 -48.89 -13.81 8.71
C VAL A 354 -49.51 -13.29 7.38
N GLU A 355 -48.93 -12.25 6.73
CA GLU A 355 -49.24 -11.87 5.35
C GLU A 355 -48.14 -12.00 4.25
N ARG A 356 -46.83 -12.28 4.46
CA ARG A 356 -45.86 -12.45 3.34
C ARG A 356 -44.65 -13.38 3.61
N THR A 357 -44.37 -14.26 2.64
CA THR A 357 -43.37 -15.36 2.61
C THR A 357 -41.94 -14.97 3.01
N VAL A 358 -41.33 -15.76 3.91
CA VAL A 358 -39.89 -15.76 4.24
C VAL A 358 -39.24 -16.88 3.41
N GLU A 359 -38.25 -16.57 2.57
CA GLU A 359 -37.41 -17.61 1.95
C GLU A 359 -36.24 -17.93 2.89
N SER A 360 -36.21 -19.17 3.38
CA SER A 360 -35.07 -19.76 4.07
C SER A 360 -34.24 -20.56 3.06
N THR A 361 -33.01 -20.16 2.76
CA THR A 361 -32.04 -21.10 2.17
C THR A 361 -30.62 -20.70 2.51
N VAL A 362 -29.95 -21.50 3.36
CA VAL A 362 -28.51 -21.79 3.23
C VAL A 362 -28.27 -23.22 3.73
N GLU A 363 -28.26 -24.19 2.82
CA GLU A 363 -27.42 -25.38 2.97
C GLU A 363 -26.52 -25.45 1.74
N GLY A 364 -25.21 -25.34 1.97
CA GLY A 364 -24.21 -25.46 0.93
C GLY A 364 -24.13 -26.89 0.41
N ARG A 365 -23.99 -27.03 -0.90
CA ARG A 365 -23.23 -28.11 -1.52
C ARG A 365 -22.59 -27.63 -2.81
N ALA A 366 -21.30 -27.87 -2.87
CA ALA A 366 -20.47 -27.80 -4.05
C ALA A 366 -20.97 -28.78 -5.12
N ASP A 367 -20.85 -28.36 -6.37
CA ASP A 367 -20.38 -29.18 -7.49
C ASP A 367 -19.40 -28.36 -8.33
#